data_AF-A0A1I4A5E2-F1
#
_entry.id   AF-A0A1I4A5E2-F1
#
_cell.length_a   1.000
_cell.length_b   1.000
_cell.length_c   1.000
_cell.angle_alpha   90.00
_cell.angle_beta   90.00
_cell.angle_gamma   90.00
#
_symmetry.space_group_name_H-M   'P 1'
#
loop_
_entity.id
_entity.type
_entity.pdbx_description
1 polymer ?
#
loop_
_entity_poly.entity_id
_entity_poly.type
_entity_poly.pdbx_seq_one_letter_code
_entity_poly.pdbx_strand_id
1 'polypeptide(L)'
;MSREDPDVIDSVEKAFRLLQSFSAERPAMTVSSAAAATGLTRATARRILLTLQRLGFAETDGREFRLTAGVLRLGYGYLAALPFWEHAQPHMRALSDELREASSMATLDGGEIVYVARVPAPRSMSITLNVGSRLPAYPTSMGRVLLAALPDDELRSYLDTAELRRLTPHTTTDAGKLRAELRRVREQGYAVVDGEREEGVRSAAAPVRGSGGQVLAALNVSANAARVTLDELRDVFGIAVGNLAQGTAVALGLGTLIVRSQPLFTTLRWAGVVYLCYLGVQALRSARRGDYRMLDAIGSRASGFRRWREGFLSNITNPKVLALYLSVLPQFLDPVRSTAWDALLLAYTVAVLGALWLLVLMALVHRVRAWLQRRRVRRSLDAVTGSALIGFGIALAAEG
;
A
#
# COMPACT_ATOMS: atom_id res chain seq x y z
N MET A 1 -1.04 -47.44 -7.61
CA MET A 1 -0.12 -46.35 -7.99
C MET A 1 -0.53 -45.90 -9.37
N SER A 2 -1.34 -44.85 -9.47
CA SER A 2 -1.78 -44.29 -10.74
C SER A 2 -0.57 -43.84 -11.53
N ARG A 3 -0.49 -44.18 -12.81
CA ARG A 3 0.44 -43.52 -13.74
C ARG A 3 0.06 -42.04 -13.73
N GLU A 4 0.92 -41.22 -13.13
CA GLU A 4 0.88 -39.77 -13.21
C GLU A 4 0.94 -39.34 -14.67
N ASP A 5 0.34 -38.18 -14.94
CA ASP A 5 0.31 -37.48 -16.22
C ASP A 5 1.66 -37.60 -16.97
N PRO A 6 1.69 -38.15 -18.20
CA PRO A 6 2.94 -38.39 -18.95
C PRO A 6 3.75 -37.12 -19.22
N ASP A 7 3.13 -35.95 -19.12
CA ASP A 7 3.81 -34.66 -19.30
C ASP A 7 4.50 -34.15 -18.03
N VAL A 8 4.34 -34.84 -16.88
CA VAL A 8 4.91 -34.46 -15.58
C VAL A 8 6.19 -35.25 -15.26
N ILE A 9 7.27 -34.52 -14.99
CA ILE A 9 8.54 -35.12 -14.54
C ILE A 9 8.52 -35.30 -13.01
N ASP A 10 8.11 -36.48 -12.56
CA ASP A 10 8.00 -36.87 -11.14
C ASP A 10 9.26 -36.55 -10.30
N SER A 11 10.46 -36.72 -10.87
CA SER A 11 11.71 -36.44 -10.14
C SER A 11 11.87 -34.95 -9.79
N VAL A 12 11.35 -34.05 -10.63
CA VAL A 12 11.34 -32.60 -10.40
C VAL A 12 10.33 -32.26 -9.31
N GLU A 13 9.14 -32.84 -9.35
CA GLU A 13 8.12 -32.63 -8.32
C GLU A 13 8.62 -33.05 -6.94
N LYS A 14 9.23 -34.24 -6.85
CA LYS A 14 9.83 -34.75 -5.61
C LYS A 14 10.95 -33.84 -5.10
N ALA A 15 11.76 -33.27 -5.99
CA ALA A 15 12.82 -32.34 -5.62
C ALA A 15 12.26 -31.06 -5.00
N PHE A 16 11.24 -30.45 -5.61
CA PHE A 16 10.58 -29.26 -5.07
C PHE A 16 9.82 -29.56 -3.78
N ARG A 17 9.16 -30.72 -3.67
CA ARG A 17 8.50 -31.16 -2.43
C ARG A 17 9.49 -31.28 -1.28
N LEU A 18 10.68 -31.81 -1.54
CA LEU A 18 11.75 -31.89 -0.55
C LEU A 18 12.31 -30.52 -0.19
N LEU A 19 12.54 -29.65 -1.19
CA LEU A 19 13.00 -28.28 -0.96
C LEU A 19 12.04 -27.48 -0.06
N GLN A 20 10.73 -27.63 -0.30
CA GLN A 20 9.65 -26.95 0.45
C GLN A 20 9.40 -27.54 1.85
N SER A 21 9.99 -28.69 2.18
CA SER A 21 9.78 -29.34 3.49
C SER A 21 10.60 -28.69 4.63
N PHE A 22 11.64 -27.93 4.29
CA PHE A 22 12.41 -27.11 5.22
C PHE A 22 11.60 -25.88 5.67
N SER A 23 11.70 -25.52 6.95
CA SER A 23 10.98 -24.37 7.52
C SER A 23 11.75 -23.77 8.69
N ALA A 24 11.21 -22.72 9.32
CA ALA A 24 11.80 -22.15 10.53
C ALA A 24 11.82 -23.17 11.70
N GLU A 25 10.83 -24.05 11.76
CA GLU A 25 10.72 -25.15 12.74
C GLU A 25 11.62 -26.33 12.37
N ARG A 26 11.98 -26.48 11.09
CA ARG A 26 12.86 -27.53 10.56
C ARG A 26 13.98 -26.92 9.69
N PRO A 27 14.91 -26.14 10.29
CA PRO A 27 15.96 -25.45 9.53
C PRO A 27 17.05 -26.41 9.04
N ALA A 28 17.16 -27.59 9.66
CA ALA A 28 18.07 -28.66 9.29
C ALA A 28 17.37 -30.01 9.40
N MET A 29 17.68 -30.94 8.49
CA MET A 29 17.09 -32.27 8.51
C MET A 29 18.10 -33.34 8.11
N THR A 30 18.07 -34.47 8.81
CA THR A 30 18.71 -35.70 8.34
C THR A 30 17.96 -36.27 7.12
N VAL A 31 18.59 -37.18 6.38
CA VAL A 31 17.93 -37.90 5.26
C VAL A 31 16.65 -38.62 5.71
N SER A 32 16.65 -39.21 6.91
CA SER A 32 15.47 -39.92 7.44
C SER A 32 14.34 -38.95 7.78
N SER A 33 14.65 -37.79 8.36
CA SER A 33 13.68 -36.74 8.66
C SER A 33 13.08 -36.17 7.37
N ALA A 34 13.91 -35.84 6.38
CA ALA A 34 13.44 -35.33 5.09
C ALA A 34 12.57 -36.35 4.34
N ALA A 35 12.94 -37.63 4.36
CA ALA A 35 12.15 -38.72 3.78
C ALA A 35 10.77 -38.83 4.45
N ALA A 36 10.73 -38.81 5.79
CA ALA A 36 9.48 -38.85 6.55
C ALA A 36 8.59 -37.63 6.28
N ALA A 37 9.17 -36.43 6.22
CA ALA A 37 8.44 -35.19 5.98
C ALA A 37 7.81 -35.09 4.58
N THR A 38 8.32 -35.85 3.61
CA THR A 38 7.92 -35.76 2.19
C THR A 38 7.22 -37.02 1.68
N GLY A 39 7.14 -38.07 2.49
CA GLY A 39 6.64 -39.39 2.09
C GLY A 39 7.53 -40.12 1.09
N LEU A 40 8.80 -39.71 0.95
CA LEU A 40 9.76 -40.31 0.02
C LEU A 40 10.54 -41.46 0.66
N THR A 41 11.12 -42.34 -0.16
CA THR A 41 12.09 -43.32 0.35
C THR A 41 13.40 -42.62 0.74
N ARG A 42 14.12 -43.16 1.73
CA ARG A 42 15.42 -42.61 2.17
C ARG A 42 16.42 -42.50 1.01
N ALA A 43 16.45 -43.48 0.11
CA ALA A 43 17.33 -43.46 -1.07
C ALA A 43 17.00 -42.29 -2.01
N THR A 44 15.71 -42.03 -2.25
CA THR A 44 15.25 -40.92 -3.10
C THR A 44 15.56 -39.57 -2.45
N ALA A 45 15.21 -39.40 -1.18
CA ALA A 45 15.49 -38.19 -0.42
C ALA A 45 16.99 -37.87 -0.40
N ARG A 46 17.85 -38.87 -0.18
CA ARG A 46 19.32 -38.71 -0.21
C ARG A 46 19.81 -38.23 -1.57
N ARG A 47 19.34 -38.85 -2.67
CA ARG A 47 19.76 -38.46 -4.03
C ARG A 47 19.34 -37.03 -4.35
N ILE A 48 18.13 -36.63 -3.95
CA ILE A 48 17.64 -35.26 -4.12
C ILE A 48 18.49 -34.28 -3.30
N LEU A 49 18.70 -34.55 -2.00
CA LEU A 49 19.50 -33.70 -1.11
C LEU A 49 20.92 -33.48 -1.62
N LEU A 50 21.60 -34.53 -2.08
CA LEU A 50 22.93 -34.42 -2.69
C LEU A 50 22.91 -33.65 -4.03
N THR A 51 21.82 -33.75 -4.79
CA THR A 51 21.64 -32.98 -6.02
C THR A 51 21.45 -31.50 -5.69
N LEU A 52 20.60 -31.17 -4.71
CA LEU A 52 20.42 -29.80 -4.20
C LEU A 52 21.74 -29.23 -3.68
N GLN A 53 22.56 -30.04 -3.00
CA GLN A 53 23.90 -29.65 -2.57
C GLN A 53 24.80 -29.34 -3.76
N ARG A 54 24.84 -30.20 -4.77
CA ARG A 54 25.62 -29.97 -6.00
C ARG A 54 25.18 -28.72 -6.76
N LEU A 55 23.88 -28.39 -6.73
CA LEU A 55 23.31 -27.19 -7.33
C LEU A 55 23.51 -25.92 -6.47
N GLY A 56 24.08 -26.07 -5.26
CA GLY A 56 24.32 -24.97 -4.34
C GLY A 56 23.07 -24.47 -3.60
N PHE A 57 21.98 -25.26 -3.57
CA PHE A 57 20.75 -24.96 -2.84
C PHE A 57 20.73 -25.53 -1.42
N ALA A 58 21.59 -26.52 -1.14
CA ALA A 58 21.73 -27.12 0.18
C ALA A 58 23.21 -27.30 0.55
N GLU A 59 23.46 -27.46 1.83
CA GLU A 59 24.76 -27.84 2.39
C GLU A 59 24.57 -28.95 3.42
N THR A 60 25.64 -29.66 3.75
CA THR A 60 25.61 -30.71 4.79
C THR A 60 26.88 -30.71 5.61
N ASP A 61 26.73 -31.00 6.90
CA ASP A 61 27.84 -31.30 7.83
C ASP A 61 28.21 -32.79 7.86
N GLY A 62 27.62 -33.59 6.97
CA GLY A 62 27.76 -35.05 6.91
C GLY A 62 26.63 -35.81 7.62
N ARG A 63 25.81 -35.14 8.44
CA ARG A 63 24.66 -35.73 9.14
C ARG A 63 23.35 -35.06 8.75
N GLU A 64 23.31 -33.74 8.77
CA GLU A 64 22.13 -32.94 8.48
C GLU A 64 22.33 -32.12 7.20
N PHE A 65 21.24 -31.83 6.52
CA PHE A 65 21.19 -30.91 5.40
C PHE A 65 20.53 -29.61 5.82
N ARG A 66 21.03 -28.48 5.31
CA ARG A 66 20.46 -27.13 5.49
C ARG A 66 20.30 -26.47 4.13
N LEU A 67 19.32 -25.58 3.99
CA LEU A 67 19.21 -24.74 2.80
C LEU A 67 20.25 -23.62 2.84
N THR A 68 20.86 -23.33 1.70
CA THR A 68 21.76 -22.19 1.55
C THR A 68 20.97 -20.96 1.07
N ALA A 69 21.59 -19.79 1.08
CA ALA A 69 21.01 -18.59 0.45
C ALA A 69 20.74 -18.76 -1.06
N GLY A 70 21.29 -19.80 -1.71
CA GLY A 70 21.05 -20.11 -3.12
C GLY A 70 19.57 -20.27 -3.46
N VAL A 71 18.74 -20.74 -2.51
CA VAL A 71 17.30 -20.92 -2.73
C VAL A 71 16.56 -19.60 -2.95
N LEU A 72 17.09 -18.48 -2.44
CA LEU A 72 16.49 -17.15 -2.64
C LEU A 72 16.49 -16.74 -4.11
N ARG A 73 17.42 -17.27 -4.91
CA ARG A 73 17.48 -17.00 -6.36
C ARG A 73 16.23 -17.50 -7.10
N LEU A 74 15.57 -18.54 -6.60
CA LEU A 74 14.36 -19.09 -7.21
C LEU A 74 13.17 -18.11 -7.08
N GLY A 75 13.05 -17.43 -5.94
CA GLY A 75 12.01 -16.43 -5.70
C GLY A 75 12.38 -15.03 -6.20
N TYR A 76 13.67 -14.69 -6.26
CA TYR A 76 14.11 -13.35 -6.63
C TYR A 76 13.71 -12.96 -8.05
N GLY A 77 13.75 -13.88 -9.03
CA GLY A 77 13.32 -13.61 -10.40
C GLY A 77 11.85 -13.17 -10.47
N TYR A 78 10.98 -13.77 -9.66
CA TYR A 78 9.58 -13.35 -9.54
C TYR A 78 9.47 -11.95 -8.91
N LEU A 79 10.14 -11.70 -7.78
CA LEU A 79 10.09 -10.41 -7.09
C LEU A 79 10.65 -9.26 -7.95
N ALA A 80 11.75 -9.50 -8.66
CA ALA A 80 12.38 -8.53 -9.55
C ALA A 80 11.52 -8.21 -10.78
N ALA A 81 10.65 -9.13 -11.20
CA ALA A 81 9.71 -8.90 -12.30
C ALA A 81 8.48 -8.07 -11.87
N LEU A 82 8.26 -7.85 -10.57
CA LEU A 82 7.13 -7.04 -10.09
C LEU A 82 7.46 -5.54 -10.25
N PRO A 83 6.75 -4.80 -11.13
CA PRO A 83 7.12 -3.43 -11.52
C PRO A 83 7.00 -2.41 -10.37
N PHE A 84 6.27 -2.76 -9.31
CA PHE A 84 5.97 -1.90 -8.16
C PHE A 84 6.79 -2.27 -6.92
N TRP A 85 7.55 -3.37 -6.94
CA TRP A 85 8.21 -3.91 -5.74
C TRP A 85 9.14 -2.90 -5.05
N GLU A 86 10.12 -2.38 -5.79
CA GLU A 86 11.12 -1.45 -5.27
C GLU A 86 10.51 -0.08 -4.92
N HIS A 87 9.51 0.34 -5.70
CA HIS A 87 8.79 1.60 -5.50
C HIS A 87 7.85 1.56 -4.29
N ALA A 88 7.25 0.40 -3.96
CA ALA A 88 6.30 0.28 -2.87
C ALA A 88 6.99 0.36 -1.49
N GLN A 89 8.23 -0.13 -1.36
CA GLN A 89 8.89 -0.23 -0.05
C GLN A 89 9.06 1.12 0.68
N PRO A 90 9.55 2.21 0.05
CA PRO A 90 9.65 3.52 0.71
C PRO A 90 8.29 4.02 1.23
N HIS A 91 7.22 3.82 0.45
CA HIS A 91 5.87 4.22 0.85
C HIS A 91 5.33 3.37 2.00
N MET A 92 5.57 2.06 1.97
CA MET A 92 5.22 1.17 3.07
C MET A 92 5.99 1.51 4.35
N ARG A 93 7.26 1.94 4.24
CA ARG A 93 8.07 2.41 5.37
C ARG A 93 7.50 3.69 5.97
N ALA A 94 7.26 4.71 5.14
CA ALA A 94 6.64 5.95 5.58
C ALA A 94 5.30 5.68 6.29
N LEU A 95 4.48 4.79 5.73
CA LEU A 95 3.21 4.38 6.31
C LEU A 95 3.37 3.67 7.65
N SER A 96 4.30 2.72 7.73
CA SER A 96 4.60 2.00 8.97
C SER A 96 5.14 2.93 10.06
N ASP A 97 5.95 3.92 9.70
CA ASP A 97 6.54 4.89 10.63
C ASP A 97 5.48 5.88 11.15
N GLU A 98 4.60 6.35 10.27
CA GLU A 98 3.49 7.24 10.60
C GLU A 98 2.50 6.58 11.56
N LEU A 99 2.14 5.33 11.28
CA LEU A 99 1.10 4.62 12.01
C LEU A 99 1.61 3.77 13.17
N ARG A 100 2.92 3.52 13.20
CA ARG A 100 3.57 2.58 14.13
C ARG A 100 2.97 1.18 14.09
N GLU A 101 2.42 0.79 12.93
CA GLU A 101 1.75 -0.47 12.69
C GLU A 101 2.33 -1.13 11.43
N ALA A 102 2.20 -2.45 11.31
CA ALA A 102 2.92 -3.19 10.28
C ALA A 102 2.24 -2.96 8.92
N SER A 103 3.03 -2.68 7.89
CA SER A 103 2.54 -2.62 6.51
C SER A 103 3.02 -3.82 5.72
N SER A 104 2.14 -4.42 4.94
CA SER A 104 2.48 -5.58 4.10
C SER A 104 1.86 -5.46 2.72
N MET A 105 2.39 -6.21 1.77
CA MET A 105 1.86 -6.29 0.42
C MET A 105 1.85 -7.74 -0.03
N ALA A 106 0.77 -8.15 -0.69
CA ALA A 106 0.59 -9.52 -1.15
C ALA A 106 0.01 -9.57 -2.57
N THR A 107 0.33 -10.66 -3.28
CA THR A 107 -0.34 -11.06 -4.52
C THR A 107 -1.35 -12.17 -4.22
N LEU A 108 -2.24 -12.45 -5.18
CA LEU A 108 -3.10 -13.63 -5.16
C LEU A 108 -2.42 -14.78 -5.89
N ASP A 109 -2.48 -15.98 -5.33
CA ASP A 109 -2.06 -17.22 -5.96
C ASP A 109 -3.06 -18.33 -5.59
N GLY A 110 -3.92 -18.67 -6.55
CA GLY A 110 -5.09 -19.50 -6.31
C GLY A 110 -6.00 -18.91 -5.24
N GLY A 111 -6.27 -19.70 -4.19
CA GLY A 111 -7.14 -19.29 -3.07
C GLY A 111 -6.41 -18.59 -1.91
N GLU A 112 -5.12 -18.29 -2.07
CA GLU A 112 -4.26 -17.76 -1.03
C GLU A 112 -3.62 -16.43 -1.43
N ILE A 113 -3.34 -15.61 -0.43
CA ILE A 113 -2.44 -14.47 -0.59
C ILE A 113 -1.01 -14.89 -0.30
N VAL A 114 -0.07 -14.38 -1.09
CA VAL A 114 1.37 -14.59 -0.89
C VAL A 114 2.00 -13.25 -0.59
N TYR A 115 2.62 -13.15 0.59
CA TYR A 115 3.32 -11.94 1.00
C TYR A 115 4.49 -11.72 0.07
N VAL A 116 4.40 -10.65 -0.71
CA VAL A 116 5.54 -10.21 -1.49
C VAL A 116 6.35 -9.27 -0.63
N ALA A 117 5.77 -8.28 0.08
CA ALA A 117 6.49 -7.27 0.86
C ALA A 117 6.05 -7.18 2.30
N ARG A 118 6.98 -6.78 3.18
CA ARG A 118 6.66 -6.47 4.58
C ARG A 118 7.58 -5.39 5.14
N VAL A 119 6.96 -4.44 5.83
CA VAL A 119 7.63 -3.52 6.77
C VAL A 119 7.10 -3.84 8.17
N PRO A 120 7.95 -4.37 9.07
CA PRO A 120 7.51 -4.75 10.41
C PRO A 120 7.26 -3.50 11.28
N ALA A 121 6.33 -3.62 12.23
CA ALA A 121 6.16 -2.60 13.27
C ALA A 121 7.15 -2.83 14.42
N PRO A 122 7.61 -1.77 15.13
CA PRO A 122 8.55 -1.88 16.25
C PRO A 122 8.07 -2.75 17.43
N ARG A 123 6.78 -3.10 17.52
CA ARG A 123 6.17 -3.81 18.67
C ARG A 123 5.09 -4.83 18.30
N SER A 124 5.16 -5.45 17.11
CA SER A 124 4.19 -6.47 16.72
C SER A 124 4.54 -7.83 17.34
N MET A 125 3.76 -8.28 18.33
CA MET A 125 3.97 -9.54 19.08
C MET A 125 3.27 -10.78 18.47
N SER A 126 2.81 -10.76 17.22
CA SER A 126 2.14 -11.92 16.61
C SER A 126 2.71 -12.29 15.23
N ILE A 127 2.90 -13.61 15.06
CA ILE A 127 3.31 -14.42 13.90
C ILE A 127 4.31 -13.75 12.94
N THR A 128 5.50 -14.35 12.84
CA THR A 128 6.55 -13.96 11.89
C THR A 128 6.16 -14.29 10.44
N LEU A 129 5.23 -13.53 9.87
CA LEU A 129 4.97 -13.53 8.41
C LEU A 129 6.17 -12.90 7.70
N ASN A 130 6.76 -13.62 6.76
CA ASN A 130 7.86 -13.13 5.96
C ASN A 130 7.44 -13.04 4.50
N VAL A 131 8.29 -12.45 3.67
CA VAL A 131 8.16 -12.60 2.22
C VAL A 131 8.11 -14.10 1.88
N GLY A 132 7.12 -14.49 1.07
CA GLY A 132 6.82 -15.87 0.72
C GLY A 132 5.81 -16.57 1.64
N SER A 133 5.47 -16.00 2.80
CA SER A 133 4.40 -16.55 3.65
C SER A 133 3.05 -16.52 2.91
N ARG A 134 2.22 -17.54 3.16
CA ARG A 134 0.91 -17.71 2.53
C ARG A 134 -0.20 -17.68 3.58
N LEU A 135 -1.34 -17.10 3.23
CA LEU A 135 -2.55 -17.13 4.04
C LEU A 135 -3.78 -17.33 3.15
N PRO A 136 -4.87 -17.96 3.63
CA PRO A 136 -6.14 -18.00 2.90
C PRO A 136 -6.60 -16.59 2.55
N ALA A 137 -7.17 -16.39 1.36
CA ALA A 137 -7.56 -15.06 0.90
C ALA A 137 -8.83 -14.53 1.61
N TYR A 138 -9.88 -15.34 1.76
CA TYR A 138 -11.20 -14.92 2.23
C TYR A 138 -11.27 -14.16 3.59
N PRO A 139 -10.45 -14.48 4.62
CA PRO A 139 -10.53 -13.83 5.93
C PRO A 139 -9.51 -12.68 6.04
N THR A 140 -8.90 -12.25 4.93
CA THR A 140 -7.85 -11.21 4.93
C THR A 140 -8.30 -9.99 4.14
N SER A 141 -7.90 -8.79 4.59
CA SER A 141 -8.19 -7.55 3.86
C SER A 141 -7.53 -7.54 2.48
N MET A 142 -6.26 -7.96 2.37
CA MET A 142 -5.56 -8.08 1.08
C MET A 142 -6.24 -9.08 0.15
N GLY A 143 -6.61 -10.25 0.68
CA GLY A 143 -7.30 -11.27 -0.10
C GLY A 143 -8.65 -10.78 -0.60
N ARG A 144 -9.41 -10.03 0.20
CA ARG A 144 -10.67 -9.42 -0.26
C ARG A 144 -10.47 -8.42 -1.39
N VAL A 145 -9.45 -7.56 -1.30
CA VAL A 145 -9.11 -6.63 -2.40
C VAL A 145 -8.76 -7.40 -3.68
N LEU A 146 -7.95 -8.44 -3.55
CA LEU A 146 -7.48 -9.23 -4.69
C LEU A 146 -8.61 -10.07 -5.32
N LEU A 147 -9.40 -10.77 -4.51
CA LEU A 147 -10.57 -11.54 -4.96
C LEU A 147 -11.62 -10.64 -5.58
N ALA A 148 -11.85 -9.45 -5.02
CA ALA A 148 -12.77 -8.46 -5.60
C ALA A 148 -12.29 -7.94 -6.96
N ALA A 149 -11.00 -8.06 -7.28
CA ALA A 149 -10.44 -7.63 -8.57
C ALA A 149 -10.47 -8.73 -9.65
N LEU A 150 -10.76 -9.97 -9.29
CA LEU A 150 -10.87 -11.07 -10.25
C LEU A 150 -12.00 -10.85 -11.27
N PRO A 151 -11.85 -11.35 -12.51
CA PRO A 151 -12.96 -11.56 -13.42
C PRO A 151 -14.10 -12.35 -12.76
N ASP A 152 -15.34 -12.10 -13.17
CA ASP A 152 -16.52 -12.68 -12.50
C ASP A 152 -16.59 -14.21 -12.59
N ASP A 153 -16.04 -14.79 -13.67
CA ASP A 153 -15.93 -16.22 -13.89
C ASP A 153 -14.88 -16.86 -12.98
N GLU A 154 -13.69 -16.25 -12.85
CA GLU A 154 -12.65 -16.69 -11.92
C GLU A 154 -13.12 -16.56 -10.45
N LEU A 155 -13.76 -15.45 -10.11
CA LEU A 155 -14.31 -15.24 -8.77
C LEU A 155 -15.38 -16.29 -8.44
N ARG A 156 -16.26 -16.61 -9.40
CA ARG A 156 -17.25 -17.68 -9.24
C ARG A 156 -16.56 -19.03 -9.02
N SER A 157 -15.57 -19.36 -9.85
CA SER A 157 -14.80 -20.60 -9.70
C SER A 157 -14.13 -20.70 -8.33
N TYR A 158 -13.59 -19.59 -7.81
CA TYR A 158 -13.04 -19.55 -6.46
C TYR A 158 -14.11 -19.81 -5.41
N LEU A 159 -15.25 -19.11 -5.47
CA LEU A 159 -16.32 -19.26 -4.47
C LEU A 159 -16.94 -20.65 -4.45
N ASP A 160 -16.96 -21.34 -5.60
CA ASP A 160 -17.49 -22.69 -5.73
C ASP A 160 -16.56 -23.75 -5.09
N THR A 161 -15.24 -23.51 -5.03
CA THR A 161 -14.25 -24.46 -4.51
C THR A 161 -13.63 -24.06 -3.17
N ALA A 162 -13.81 -22.81 -2.73
CA ALA A 162 -13.17 -22.28 -1.54
C ALA A 162 -13.66 -22.95 -0.25
N GLU A 163 -12.73 -23.50 0.52
CA GLU A 163 -13.02 -23.98 1.87
C GLU A 163 -12.96 -22.84 2.90
N LEU A 164 -14.13 -22.26 3.21
CA LEU A 164 -14.27 -21.13 4.15
C LEU A 164 -14.26 -21.61 5.62
N ARG A 165 -13.09 -22.08 6.08
CA ARG A 165 -12.91 -22.56 7.47
C ARG A 165 -13.18 -21.45 8.48
N ARG A 166 -13.76 -21.78 9.63
CA ARG A 166 -13.89 -20.81 10.73
C ARG A 166 -12.57 -20.69 11.48
N LEU A 167 -11.91 -19.53 11.43
CA LEU A 167 -10.64 -19.27 12.14
C LEU A 167 -10.88 -18.58 13.48
N THR A 168 -11.91 -17.74 13.56
CA THR A 168 -12.34 -16.99 14.74
C THR A 168 -13.88 -16.94 14.77
N PRO A 169 -14.48 -16.45 15.86
CA PRO A 169 -15.92 -16.23 15.93
C PRO A 169 -16.45 -15.28 14.85
N HIS A 170 -15.60 -14.36 14.34
CA HIS A 170 -15.94 -13.31 13.37
C HIS A 170 -15.76 -13.73 11.91
N THR A 171 -15.07 -14.85 11.65
CA THR A 171 -14.78 -15.29 10.29
C THR A 171 -16.04 -15.48 9.44
N THR A 172 -16.06 -14.87 8.26
CA THR A 172 -17.10 -15.10 7.25
C THR A 172 -16.94 -16.49 6.64
N THR A 173 -17.89 -17.39 6.94
CA THR A 173 -17.90 -18.79 6.46
C THR A 173 -18.95 -19.07 5.38
N ASP A 174 -19.71 -18.05 4.97
CA ASP A 174 -20.76 -18.18 3.95
C ASP A 174 -20.32 -17.54 2.63
N ALA A 175 -20.36 -18.30 1.55
CA ALA A 175 -19.92 -17.84 0.23
C ALA A 175 -20.78 -16.69 -0.32
N GLY A 176 -22.08 -16.66 -0.01
CA GLY A 176 -22.98 -15.58 -0.40
C GLY A 176 -22.65 -14.26 0.30
N LYS A 177 -22.38 -14.31 1.61
CA LYS A 177 -21.92 -13.16 2.40
C LYS A 177 -20.56 -12.67 1.93
N LEU A 178 -19.62 -13.59 1.67
CA LEU A 178 -18.32 -13.23 1.11
C LEU A 178 -18.47 -12.55 -0.24
N ARG A 179 -19.30 -13.09 -1.15
CA ARG A 179 -19.58 -12.48 -2.45
C ARG A 179 -20.15 -11.07 -2.32
N ALA A 180 -21.10 -10.86 -1.42
CA ALA A 180 -21.67 -9.54 -1.15
C ALA A 180 -20.60 -8.56 -0.62
N GLU A 181 -19.70 -9.04 0.25
CA GLU A 181 -18.59 -8.24 0.76
C GLU A 181 -17.60 -7.88 -0.34
N LEU A 182 -17.23 -8.82 -1.22
CA LEU A 182 -16.31 -8.56 -2.33
C LEU A 182 -16.89 -7.54 -3.33
N ARG A 183 -18.21 -7.53 -3.53
CA ARG A 183 -18.89 -6.46 -4.31
C ARG A 183 -18.72 -5.10 -3.64
N ARG A 184 -18.94 -4.99 -2.33
CA ARG A 184 -18.71 -3.74 -1.58
C ARG A 184 -17.26 -3.28 -1.69
N VAL A 185 -16.31 -4.21 -1.58
CA VAL A 185 -14.87 -3.92 -1.76
C VAL A 185 -14.57 -3.40 -3.17
N ARG A 186 -15.16 -4.00 -4.20
CA ARG A 186 -15.02 -3.56 -5.60
C ARG A 186 -15.55 -2.12 -5.80
N GLU A 187 -16.68 -1.79 -5.18
CA GLU A 187 -17.29 -0.46 -5.26
C GLU A 187 -16.53 0.62 -4.48
N GLN A 188 -16.08 0.31 -3.26
CA GLN A 188 -15.40 1.29 -2.40
C GLN A 188 -13.88 1.40 -2.65
N GLY A 189 -13.27 0.39 -3.29
CA GLY A 189 -11.86 0.39 -3.66
C GLY A 189 -10.89 0.00 -2.54
N TYR A 190 -11.38 -0.50 -1.41
CA TYR A 190 -10.58 -0.99 -0.29
C TYR A 190 -11.34 -2.06 0.49
N ALA A 191 -10.65 -2.80 1.36
CA ALA A 191 -11.27 -3.76 2.28
C ALA A 191 -10.82 -3.50 3.72
N VAL A 192 -11.74 -3.68 4.67
CA VAL A 192 -11.42 -3.67 6.11
C VAL A 192 -11.90 -4.99 6.69
N VAL A 193 -11.05 -5.61 7.49
CA VAL A 193 -11.34 -6.86 8.17
C VAL A 193 -11.07 -6.69 9.65
N ASP A 194 -12.03 -7.08 10.48
CA ASP A 194 -11.95 -7.04 11.95
C ASP A 194 -11.99 -8.46 12.52
N GLY A 195 -10.84 -8.94 12.99
CA GLY A 195 -10.77 -10.16 13.77
C GLY A 195 -11.10 -11.46 13.04
N GLU A 196 -11.24 -11.48 11.71
CA GLU A 196 -11.69 -12.69 10.99
C GLU A 196 -10.62 -13.77 10.82
N ARG A 197 -9.34 -13.39 10.82
CA ARG A 197 -8.20 -14.33 10.75
C ARG A 197 -7.62 -14.62 12.14
N GLU A 198 -7.50 -13.58 12.96
CA GLU A 198 -6.91 -13.63 14.30
C GLU A 198 -7.66 -12.64 15.18
N GLU A 199 -8.12 -13.09 16.35
CA GLU A 199 -8.81 -12.21 17.29
C GLU A 199 -7.90 -11.07 17.75
N GLY A 200 -8.48 -9.88 17.90
CA GLY A 200 -7.71 -8.70 18.30
C GLY A 200 -6.83 -8.10 17.18
N VAL A 201 -6.91 -8.60 15.95
CA VAL A 201 -6.22 -8.02 14.78
C VAL A 201 -7.23 -7.36 13.84
N ARG A 202 -6.98 -6.09 13.50
CA ARG A 202 -7.68 -5.36 12.45
C ARG A 202 -6.74 -5.09 11.29
N SER A 203 -7.26 -5.14 10.07
CA SER A 203 -6.48 -4.78 8.89
C SER A 203 -7.31 -4.06 7.85
N ALA A 204 -6.69 -3.11 7.16
CA ALA A 204 -7.25 -2.42 6.03
C ALA A 204 -6.31 -2.56 4.83
N ALA A 205 -6.85 -2.85 3.65
CA ALA A 205 -6.08 -3.07 2.43
C ALA A 205 -6.67 -2.36 1.22
N ALA A 206 -5.80 -2.05 0.25
CA ALA A 206 -6.11 -1.33 -0.98
C ALA A 206 -5.34 -1.94 -2.16
N PRO A 207 -5.88 -1.81 -3.38
CA PRO A 207 -5.25 -2.37 -4.56
C PRO A 207 -4.03 -1.53 -4.98
N VAL A 208 -2.96 -2.21 -5.33
CA VAL A 208 -1.86 -1.67 -6.12
C VAL A 208 -2.18 -1.96 -7.58
N ARG A 209 -2.36 -0.90 -8.38
CA ARG A 209 -2.77 -1.02 -9.78
C ARG A 209 -1.60 -0.82 -10.74
N GLY A 210 -1.61 -1.60 -11.81
CA GLY A 210 -0.75 -1.39 -12.97
C GLY A 210 -1.22 -0.23 -13.84
N SER A 211 -0.42 0.10 -14.86
CA SER A 211 -0.73 1.17 -15.83
C SER A 211 -2.02 0.92 -16.63
N GLY A 212 -2.41 -0.33 -16.82
CA GLY A 212 -3.68 -0.72 -17.46
C GLY A 212 -4.88 -0.74 -16.49
N GLY A 213 -4.71 -0.30 -15.24
CA GLY A 213 -5.76 -0.30 -14.22
C GLY A 213 -6.00 -1.66 -13.55
N GLN A 214 -5.34 -2.73 -14.00
CA GLN A 214 -5.42 -4.05 -13.39
C GLN A 214 -4.84 -4.05 -11.98
N VAL A 215 -5.44 -4.79 -11.06
CA VAL A 215 -4.91 -4.95 -9.69
C VAL A 215 -3.79 -5.98 -9.72
N LEU A 216 -2.57 -5.56 -9.42
CA LEU A 216 -1.38 -6.41 -9.45
C LEU A 216 -1.02 -6.96 -8.06
N ALA A 217 -1.39 -6.25 -7.00
CA ALA A 217 -1.18 -6.64 -5.61
C ALA A 217 -2.18 -5.90 -4.71
N ALA A 218 -2.21 -6.27 -3.43
CA ALA A 218 -2.87 -5.49 -2.39
C ALA A 218 -1.89 -5.14 -1.29
N LEU A 219 -1.92 -3.88 -0.85
CA LEU A 219 -1.14 -3.36 0.26
C LEU A 219 -2.06 -3.17 1.46
N ASN A 220 -1.60 -3.52 2.66
CA ASN A 220 -2.33 -3.34 3.88
C ASN A 220 -1.55 -2.63 4.99
N VAL A 221 -2.33 -2.24 6.01
CA VAL A 221 -1.85 -1.97 7.36
C VAL A 221 -2.59 -2.91 8.29
N SER A 222 -1.88 -3.49 9.25
CA SER A 222 -2.44 -4.37 10.28
C SER A 222 -2.14 -3.82 11.65
N ALA A 223 -3.18 -3.65 12.47
CA ALA A 223 -3.13 -3.01 13.77
C ALA A 223 -3.80 -3.86 14.85
N ASN A 224 -3.42 -3.63 16.11
CA ASN A 224 -4.09 -4.28 17.23
C ASN A 224 -5.44 -3.60 17.51
N ALA A 225 -6.51 -4.39 17.56
CA ALA A 225 -7.88 -3.93 17.77
C ALA A 225 -8.09 -3.22 19.12
N ALA A 226 -7.25 -3.49 20.12
CA ALA A 226 -7.28 -2.78 21.40
C ALA A 226 -6.67 -1.37 21.32
N ARG A 227 -5.84 -1.08 20.30
CA ARG A 227 -5.16 0.20 20.12
C ARG A 227 -5.82 1.10 19.07
N VAL A 228 -6.39 0.51 18.02
CA VAL A 228 -6.90 1.23 16.86
C VAL A 228 -8.36 0.85 16.61
N THR A 229 -9.25 1.84 16.66
CA THR A 229 -10.66 1.65 16.32
C THR A 229 -10.86 1.45 14.81
N LEU A 230 -12.00 0.89 14.40
CA LEU A 230 -12.31 0.72 12.97
C LEU A 230 -12.36 2.04 12.20
N ASP A 231 -12.84 3.11 12.85
CA ASP A 231 -12.98 4.41 12.21
C ASP A 231 -11.61 5.11 12.07
N GLU A 232 -10.75 5.02 13.09
CA GLU A 232 -9.36 5.48 12.99
C GLU A 232 -8.59 4.73 11.89
N LEU A 233 -8.77 3.40 11.80
CA LEU A 233 -8.12 2.61 10.76
C LEU A 233 -8.58 3.03 9.36
N ARG A 234 -9.86 3.35 9.18
CA ARG A 234 -10.40 3.83 7.90
C ARG A 234 -9.85 5.20 7.52
N ASP A 235 -9.79 6.14 8.47
CA ASP A 235 -9.30 7.50 8.23
C ASP A 235 -7.81 7.50 7.87
N VAL A 236 -7.02 6.80 8.67
CA VAL A 236 -5.59 6.57 8.45
C VAL A 236 -5.32 5.89 7.11
N PHE A 237 -6.09 4.85 6.79
CA PHE A 237 -5.90 4.10 5.56
C PHE A 237 -6.31 4.91 4.32
N GLY A 238 -7.33 5.75 4.43
CA GLY A 238 -7.71 6.70 3.38
C GLY A 238 -6.57 7.67 3.03
N ILE A 239 -5.85 8.17 4.04
CA ILE A 239 -4.68 9.04 3.86
C ILE A 239 -3.52 8.27 3.23
N ALA A 240 -3.26 7.05 3.71
CA ALA A 240 -2.21 6.18 3.21
C ALA A 240 -2.38 5.81 1.72
N VAL A 241 -3.60 5.45 1.32
CA VAL A 241 -3.95 5.12 -0.07
C VAL A 241 -3.86 6.34 -0.96
N GLY A 242 -4.23 7.52 -0.46
CA GLY A 242 -4.04 8.79 -1.18
C GLY A 242 -2.56 9.06 -1.49
N ASN A 243 -1.68 8.87 -0.51
CA ASN A 243 -0.24 9.07 -0.67
C ASN A 243 0.40 8.03 -1.60
N LEU A 244 -0.04 6.77 -1.55
CA LEU A 244 0.39 5.70 -2.45
C LEU A 244 -0.12 5.89 -3.88
N ALA A 245 -1.35 6.33 -4.07
CA ALA A 245 -1.91 6.65 -5.38
C ALA A 245 -1.17 7.83 -6.03
N GLN A 246 -0.83 8.85 -5.24
CA GLN A 246 -0.01 9.98 -5.69
C GLN A 246 1.44 9.54 -6.01
N GLY A 247 2.07 8.75 -5.14
CA GLY A 247 3.40 8.19 -5.39
C GLY A 247 3.46 7.32 -6.65
N THR A 248 2.43 6.50 -6.87
CA THR A 248 2.29 5.65 -8.07
C THR A 248 2.02 6.47 -9.32
N ALA A 249 1.16 7.50 -9.26
CA ALA A 249 0.90 8.39 -10.39
C ALA A 249 2.14 9.21 -10.81
N VAL A 250 2.97 9.59 -9.84
CA VAL A 250 4.27 10.25 -10.08
C VAL A 250 5.29 9.26 -10.67
N ALA A 251 5.37 8.05 -10.12
CA ALA A 251 6.28 7.00 -10.60
C ALA A 251 5.92 6.49 -12.01
N LEU A 252 4.65 6.52 -12.40
CA LEU A 252 4.15 6.06 -13.71
C LEU A 252 4.16 7.14 -14.81
N GLY A 253 4.80 8.30 -14.59
CA GLY A 253 5.07 9.26 -15.66
C GLY A 253 3.90 10.19 -16.05
N LEU A 254 2.85 10.31 -15.25
CA LEU A 254 1.85 11.37 -15.48
C LEU A 254 2.44 12.78 -15.34
N GLY A 255 3.49 12.94 -14.53
CA GLY A 255 4.24 14.19 -14.43
C GLY A 255 4.94 14.58 -15.75
N THR A 256 5.37 13.61 -16.57
CA THR A 256 6.05 13.89 -17.84
C THR A 256 5.08 14.07 -19.01
N LEU A 257 3.90 13.43 -18.96
CA LEU A 257 2.83 13.60 -19.95
C LEU A 257 2.14 14.97 -19.87
N ILE A 258 1.91 15.49 -18.65
CA ILE A 258 1.28 16.81 -18.46
C ILE A 258 2.20 17.94 -18.93
N VAL A 259 3.51 17.82 -18.73
CA VAL A 259 4.50 18.82 -19.17
C VAL A 259 4.71 18.83 -20.69
N ARG A 260 4.48 17.71 -21.38
CA ARG A 260 4.57 17.63 -22.85
C ARG A 260 3.32 18.14 -23.58
N SER A 261 2.18 18.29 -22.89
CA SER A 261 0.94 18.80 -23.48
C SER A 261 0.66 20.23 -23.01
N GLN A 262 1.20 21.20 -23.77
CA GLN A 262 0.99 22.63 -23.56
C GLN A 262 -0.50 23.02 -23.36
N PRO A 263 -1.49 22.52 -24.13
CA PRO A 263 -2.90 22.89 -23.90
C PRO A 263 -3.48 22.30 -22.60
N LEU A 264 -3.06 21.10 -22.20
CA LEU A 264 -3.53 20.47 -20.96
C LEU A 264 -2.98 21.20 -19.72
N PHE A 265 -1.70 21.57 -19.77
CA PHE A 265 -1.04 22.37 -18.76
C PHE A 265 -1.72 23.74 -18.56
N THR A 266 -2.00 24.46 -19.64
CA THR A 266 -2.68 25.78 -19.57
C THR A 266 -4.09 25.66 -19.00
N THR A 267 -4.84 24.62 -19.38
CA THR A 267 -6.20 24.39 -18.87
C THR A 267 -6.20 24.10 -17.37
N LEU A 268 -5.28 23.24 -16.91
CA LEU A 268 -5.11 22.93 -15.49
C LEU A 268 -4.62 24.15 -14.69
N ARG A 269 -3.73 24.98 -15.26
CA ARG A 269 -3.25 26.23 -14.65
C ARG A 269 -4.42 27.18 -14.37
N TRP A 270 -5.24 27.46 -15.37
CA TRP A 270 -6.39 28.35 -15.22
C TRP A 270 -7.46 27.79 -14.30
N ALA A 271 -7.72 26.48 -14.33
CA ALA A 271 -8.60 25.83 -13.38
C ALA A 271 -8.09 25.98 -11.93
N GLY A 272 -6.77 25.83 -11.72
CA GLY A 272 -6.12 26.04 -10.43
C GLY A 272 -6.20 27.48 -9.92
N VAL A 273 -6.03 28.47 -10.81
CA VAL A 273 -6.20 29.91 -10.49
C VAL A 273 -7.63 30.19 -10.02
N VAL A 274 -8.64 29.73 -10.76
CA VAL A 274 -10.05 29.93 -10.41
C VAL A 274 -10.38 29.29 -9.06
N TYR A 275 -9.85 28.10 -8.82
CA TYR A 275 -10.07 27.38 -7.56
C TYR A 275 -9.40 28.05 -6.36
N LEU A 276 -8.16 28.55 -6.51
CA LEU A 276 -7.45 29.33 -5.49
C LEU A 276 -8.21 30.60 -5.11
N CYS A 277 -8.70 31.34 -6.11
CA CYS A 277 -9.51 32.52 -5.90
C CYS A 277 -10.83 32.19 -5.19
N TYR A 278 -11.50 31.08 -5.56
CA TYR A 278 -12.71 30.62 -4.90
C TYR A 278 -12.47 30.29 -3.41
N LEU A 279 -11.45 29.49 -3.10
CA LEU A 279 -11.10 29.14 -1.72
C LEU A 279 -10.69 30.37 -0.91
N GLY A 280 -9.93 31.28 -1.51
CA GLY A 280 -9.54 32.54 -0.88
C GLY A 280 -10.75 33.40 -0.50
N VAL A 281 -11.70 33.58 -1.44
CA VAL A 281 -12.95 34.30 -1.18
C VAL A 281 -13.80 33.61 -0.10
N GLN A 282 -13.86 32.29 -0.09
CA GLN A 282 -14.58 31.52 0.93
C GLN A 282 -13.94 31.71 2.32
N ALA A 283 -12.62 31.66 2.43
CA ALA A 283 -11.89 31.91 3.67
C ALA A 283 -12.11 33.35 4.20
N LEU A 284 -12.08 34.36 3.32
CA LEU A 284 -12.40 35.75 3.68
C LEU A 284 -13.86 35.94 4.11
N ARG A 285 -14.81 35.22 3.49
CA ARG A 285 -16.23 35.24 3.88
C ARG A 285 -16.45 34.61 5.25
N SER A 286 -15.79 33.49 5.54
CA SER A 286 -15.81 32.83 6.86
C SER A 286 -15.20 33.73 7.94
N ALA A 287 -14.08 34.40 7.64
CA ALA A 287 -13.46 35.38 8.54
C ALA A 287 -14.37 36.60 8.80
N ARG A 288 -15.21 37.02 7.85
CA ARG A 288 -16.14 38.15 8.03
C ARG A 288 -17.41 37.78 8.79
N ARG A 289 -18.01 36.63 8.50
CA ARG A 289 -19.30 36.20 9.09
C ARG A 289 -19.18 35.68 10.52
N GLY A 290 -18.00 35.21 10.94
CA GLY A 290 -17.76 34.72 12.31
C GLY A 290 -18.60 33.49 12.68
N ASP A 291 -19.21 32.83 11.69
CA ASP A 291 -20.12 31.72 11.87
C ASP A 291 -19.37 30.40 11.70
N TYR A 292 -18.78 29.96 12.81
CA TYR A 292 -17.99 28.72 12.88
C TYR A 292 -18.85 27.50 13.21
N ARG A 293 -20.17 27.67 13.42
CA ARG A 293 -21.11 26.61 13.78
C ARG A 293 -21.27 25.54 12.70
N MET A 294 -21.09 25.90 11.43
CA MET A 294 -21.20 24.95 10.33
C MET A 294 -20.02 23.98 10.25
N LEU A 295 -18.82 24.38 10.72
CA LEU A 295 -17.62 23.52 10.72
C LEU A 295 -17.61 22.53 11.91
N ASP A 296 -18.19 22.90 13.04
CA ASP A 296 -18.38 21.97 14.17
C ASP A 296 -19.55 20.99 13.91
N ALA A 297 -20.57 21.40 13.14
CA ALA A 297 -21.71 20.55 12.76
C ALA A 297 -21.41 19.53 11.64
N ILE A 298 -20.42 19.80 10.77
CA ILE A 298 -19.90 18.81 9.81
C ILE A 298 -19.17 17.65 10.53
N GLY A 299 -18.88 17.82 11.83
CA GLY A 299 -18.32 16.83 12.73
C GLY A 299 -19.14 15.54 12.87
N SER A 300 -20.48 15.61 12.89
CA SER A 300 -21.27 14.56 13.54
C SER A 300 -22.19 13.71 12.66
N ARG A 301 -22.37 13.99 11.35
CA ARG A 301 -23.30 13.19 10.49
C ARG A 301 -22.95 13.10 9.00
N ALA A 302 -21.68 13.18 8.60
CA ALA A 302 -21.29 12.97 7.20
C ALA A 302 -20.83 11.53 6.95
N SER A 303 -21.41 10.83 5.97
CA SER A 303 -21.03 9.45 5.61
C SER A 303 -19.55 9.39 5.19
N GLY A 304 -18.85 8.30 5.59
CA GLY A 304 -17.39 8.16 5.43
C GLY A 304 -16.87 8.41 4.01
N PHE A 305 -17.69 8.12 2.99
CA PHE A 305 -17.38 8.39 1.59
C PHE A 305 -17.19 9.89 1.26
N ARG A 306 -17.97 10.79 1.89
CA ARG A 306 -17.89 12.24 1.60
C ARG A 306 -16.64 12.87 2.21
N ARG A 307 -16.22 12.40 3.39
CA ARG A 307 -15.02 12.89 4.10
C ARG A 307 -13.72 12.35 3.49
N TRP A 308 -13.72 11.10 3.04
CA TRP A 308 -12.64 10.53 2.23
C TRP A 308 -12.42 11.34 0.94
N ARG A 309 -13.51 11.67 0.24
CA ARG A 309 -13.47 12.45 -1.00
C ARG A 309 -12.94 13.87 -0.77
N GLU A 310 -13.24 14.48 0.38
CA GLU A 310 -12.73 15.82 0.75
C GLU A 310 -11.21 15.82 1.01
N GLY A 311 -10.67 14.82 1.71
CA GLY A 311 -9.22 14.68 1.93
C GLY A 311 -8.43 14.36 0.65
N PHE A 312 -8.95 13.43 -0.15
CA PHE A 312 -8.39 13.05 -1.46
C PHE A 312 -8.36 14.23 -2.44
N LEU A 313 -9.49 14.94 -2.58
CA LEU A 313 -9.58 16.10 -3.45
C LEU A 313 -8.71 17.25 -2.94
N SER A 314 -8.64 17.49 -1.62
CA SER A 314 -7.82 18.56 -1.04
C SER A 314 -6.32 18.42 -1.33
N ASN A 315 -5.83 17.20 -1.54
CA ASN A 315 -4.40 16.94 -1.77
C ASN A 315 -4.08 16.88 -3.28
N ILE A 316 -4.89 16.14 -4.07
CA ILE A 316 -4.72 16.06 -5.53
C ILE A 316 -4.90 17.41 -6.23
N THR A 317 -5.79 18.25 -5.71
CA THR A 317 -6.01 19.59 -6.27
C THR A 317 -5.20 20.66 -5.58
N ASN A 318 -4.25 20.33 -4.69
CA ASN A 318 -3.46 21.33 -3.95
C ASN A 318 -2.63 22.17 -4.93
N PRO A 319 -3.13 23.35 -5.31
CA PRO A 319 -2.58 24.08 -6.44
C PRO A 319 -1.28 24.78 -6.05
N LYS A 320 -0.96 24.89 -4.75
CA LYS A 320 0.34 25.37 -4.27
C LYS A 320 1.46 24.38 -4.56
N VAL A 321 1.21 23.09 -4.40
CA VAL A 321 2.21 22.04 -4.66
C VAL A 321 2.42 21.91 -6.16
N LEU A 322 1.33 21.89 -6.94
CA LEU A 322 1.41 21.90 -8.39
C LEU A 322 2.13 23.16 -8.90
N ALA A 323 1.75 24.35 -8.42
CA ALA A 323 2.40 25.60 -8.80
C ALA A 323 3.89 25.64 -8.43
N LEU A 324 4.27 25.17 -7.24
CA LEU A 324 5.68 25.10 -6.82
C LEU A 324 6.51 24.19 -7.74
N TYR A 325 6.00 23.00 -8.06
CA TYR A 325 6.68 22.07 -8.97
C TYR A 325 6.72 22.58 -10.41
N LEU A 326 5.71 23.35 -10.83
CA LEU A 326 5.61 23.85 -12.20
C LEU A 326 6.34 25.19 -12.42
N SER A 327 6.52 26.01 -11.38
CA SER A 327 7.20 27.31 -11.48
C SER A 327 8.67 27.26 -11.08
N VAL A 328 9.01 26.49 -10.05
CA VAL A 328 10.36 26.51 -9.46
C VAL A 328 11.28 25.47 -10.11
N LEU A 329 10.75 24.28 -10.39
CA LEU A 329 11.56 23.17 -10.90
C LEU A 329 12.24 23.45 -12.26
N PRO A 330 11.58 24.11 -13.23
CA PRO A 330 12.22 24.43 -14.52
C PRO A 330 13.33 25.48 -14.41
N GLN A 331 13.32 26.33 -13.37
CA GLN A 331 14.31 27.42 -13.21
C GLN A 331 15.67 26.94 -12.70
N PHE A 332 15.71 25.74 -12.11
CA PHE A 332 16.94 25.09 -11.62
C PHE A 332 17.45 23.99 -12.54
N LEU A 333 16.75 23.76 -13.66
CA LEU A 333 17.12 22.77 -14.67
C LEU A 333 17.54 23.50 -15.94
N ASP A 334 18.85 23.54 -16.21
CA ASP A 334 19.39 24.05 -17.46
C ASP A 334 19.08 23.03 -18.57
N PRO A 335 18.27 23.38 -19.60
CA PRO A 335 17.85 22.44 -20.63
C PRO A 335 19.00 21.78 -21.41
N VAL A 336 20.21 22.37 -21.36
CA VAL A 336 21.39 21.92 -22.09
C VAL A 336 22.34 21.08 -21.23
N ARG A 337 22.30 21.23 -19.90
CA ARG A 337 23.27 20.61 -18.97
C ARG A 337 22.66 19.67 -17.95
N SER A 338 21.38 19.83 -17.62
CA SER A 338 20.72 19.05 -16.58
C SER A 338 20.29 17.69 -17.08
N THR A 339 20.77 16.64 -16.42
CA THR A 339 20.36 15.25 -16.69
C THR A 339 19.05 14.92 -15.97
N ALA A 340 18.39 13.85 -16.40
CA ALA A 340 17.18 13.34 -15.71
C ALA A 340 17.42 13.05 -14.21
N TRP A 341 18.66 12.73 -13.84
CA TRP A 341 19.07 12.55 -12.46
C TRP A 341 19.06 13.83 -11.63
N ASP A 342 19.44 14.97 -12.21
CA ASP A 342 19.43 16.27 -11.52
C ASP A 342 17.99 16.71 -11.20
N ALA A 343 17.06 16.46 -12.13
CA ALA A 343 15.63 16.70 -11.94
C ALA A 343 15.02 15.81 -10.85
N LEU A 344 15.40 14.53 -10.81
CA LEU A 344 14.96 13.58 -9.78
C LEU A 344 15.51 13.96 -8.40
N LEU A 345 16.79 14.31 -8.32
CA LEU A 345 17.46 14.67 -7.07
C LEU A 345 16.86 15.96 -6.51
N LEU A 346 16.60 16.97 -7.35
CA LEU A 346 15.94 18.20 -6.95
C LEU A 346 14.50 17.97 -6.47
N ALA A 347 13.70 17.17 -7.19
CA ALA A 347 12.33 16.84 -6.80
C ALA A 347 12.28 16.11 -5.45
N TYR A 348 13.20 15.17 -5.22
CA TYR A 348 13.30 14.44 -3.95
C TYR A 348 13.73 15.35 -2.80
N THR A 349 14.64 16.30 -3.07
CA THR A 349 15.10 17.28 -2.07
C THR A 349 13.97 18.20 -1.64
N VAL A 350 13.15 18.69 -2.59
CA VAL A 350 11.96 19.51 -2.31
C VAL A 350 10.92 18.72 -1.50
N ALA A 351 10.68 17.45 -1.84
CA ALA A 351 9.78 16.58 -1.10
C ALA A 351 10.22 16.35 0.35
N VAL A 352 11.52 16.10 0.57
CA VAL A 352 12.10 15.91 1.91
C VAL A 352 12.03 17.19 2.73
N LEU A 353 12.39 18.35 2.15
CA LEU A 353 12.29 19.65 2.83
C LEU A 353 10.84 20.01 3.17
N GLY A 354 9.90 19.72 2.26
CA GLY A 354 8.46 19.89 2.51
C GLY A 354 7.95 19.02 3.65
N ALA A 355 8.38 17.75 3.70
CA ALA A 355 8.03 16.83 4.78
C ALA A 355 8.60 17.28 6.12
N LEU A 356 9.88 17.69 6.17
CA LEU A 356 10.52 18.22 7.38
C LEU A 356 9.82 19.49 7.87
N TRP A 357 9.44 20.39 6.96
CA TRP A 357 8.69 21.60 7.31
C TRP A 357 7.30 21.30 7.87
N LEU A 358 6.58 20.35 7.27
CA LEU A 358 5.27 19.91 7.77
C LEU A 358 5.37 19.27 9.15
N LEU A 359 6.43 18.51 9.43
CA LEU A 359 6.67 17.94 10.76
C LEU A 359 6.92 19.02 11.82
N VAL A 360 7.71 20.04 11.48
CA VAL A 360 7.94 21.21 12.34
C VAL A 360 6.61 21.95 12.59
N LEU A 361 5.83 22.17 11.53
CA LEU A 361 4.56 22.87 11.62
C LEU A 361 3.51 22.08 12.43
N MET A 362 3.49 20.75 12.31
CA MET A 362 2.60 19.88 13.06
C MET A 362 2.96 19.83 14.55
N ALA A 363 4.26 19.77 14.88
CA ALA A 363 4.76 19.87 16.25
C ALA A 363 4.42 21.24 16.88
N LEU A 364 4.51 22.32 16.10
CA LEU A 364 4.16 23.67 16.51
C LEU A 364 2.64 23.82 16.72
N VAL A 365 1.83 23.36 15.77
CA VAL A 365 0.36 23.41 15.84
C VAL A 365 -0.18 22.58 17.00
N HIS A 366 0.45 21.44 17.33
CA HIS A 366 0.06 20.63 18.49
C HIS A 366 0.27 21.39 19.81
N ARG A 367 1.39 22.13 19.96
CA ARG A 367 1.67 22.96 21.15
C ARG A 367 0.77 24.19 21.25
N VAL A 368 0.36 24.75 20.12
CA VAL A 368 -0.35 26.04 20.05
C VAL A 368 -1.85 25.86 19.76
N ARG A 369 -2.35 24.61 19.70
CA ARG A 369 -3.74 24.24 19.38
C ARG A 369 -4.79 25.01 20.18
N ALA A 370 -4.58 25.16 21.49
CA ALA A 370 -5.49 25.88 22.38
C ALA A 370 -5.51 27.40 22.11
N TRP A 371 -4.41 27.97 21.63
CA TRP A 371 -4.32 29.37 21.22
C TRP A 371 -4.92 29.59 19.82
N LEU A 372 -4.70 28.65 18.89
CA LEU A 372 -5.28 28.66 17.54
C LEU A 372 -6.81 28.55 17.52
N GLN A 373 -7.39 27.87 18.52
CA GLN A 373 -8.84 27.78 18.69
C GLN A 373 -9.50 29.07 19.19
N ARG A 374 -8.73 30.08 19.61
CA ARG A 374 -9.29 31.38 20.01
C ARG A 374 -9.93 32.05 18.80
N ARG A 375 -11.19 32.47 18.94
CA ARG A 375 -11.99 33.13 17.88
C ARG A 375 -11.26 34.26 17.15
N ARG A 376 -10.49 35.09 17.87
CA ARG A 376 -9.70 36.18 17.27
C ARG A 376 -8.52 35.68 16.43
N VAL A 377 -7.82 34.65 16.90
CA VAL A 377 -6.66 34.05 16.20
C VAL A 377 -7.10 33.31 14.94
N ARG A 378 -8.16 32.50 15.04
CA ARG A 378 -8.74 31.77 13.92
C ARG A 378 -9.25 32.71 12.83
N ARG A 379 -9.93 33.80 13.22
CA ARG A 379 -10.39 34.85 12.30
C ARG A 379 -9.25 35.54 11.56
N SER A 380 -8.16 35.86 12.27
CA SER A 380 -6.97 36.45 11.65
C SER A 380 -6.27 35.47 10.71
N LEU A 381 -6.18 34.19 11.07
CA LEU A 381 -5.59 33.15 10.22
C LEU A 381 -6.40 32.90 8.95
N ASP A 382 -7.73 32.84 9.03
CA ASP A 382 -8.61 32.69 7.88
C ASP A 382 -8.50 33.91 6.93
N ALA A 383 -8.38 35.12 7.49
CA ALA A 383 -8.19 36.34 6.70
C ALA A 383 -6.82 36.39 6.00
N VAL A 384 -5.74 36.06 6.72
CA VAL A 384 -4.37 36.00 6.17
C VAL A 384 -4.27 34.91 5.11
N THR A 385 -4.81 33.72 5.37
CA THR A 385 -4.81 32.59 4.44
C THR A 385 -5.62 32.92 3.20
N GLY A 386 -6.82 33.47 3.36
CA GLY A 386 -7.67 33.88 2.23
C GLY A 386 -7.00 34.92 1.35
N SER A 387 -6.33 35.91 1.95
CA SER A 387 -5.63 36.97 1.22
C SER A 387 -4.40 36.43 0.48
N ALA A 388 -3.64 35.54 1.13
CA ALA A 388 -2.49 34.88 0.50
C ALA A 388 -2.92 33.99 -0.68
N LEU A 389 -4.01 33.23 -0.56
CA LEU A 389 -4.51 32.37 -1.64
C LEU A 389 -4.96 33.18 -2.88
N ILE A 390 -5.63 34.32 -2.67
CA ILE A 390 -5.99 35.23 -3.77
C ILE A 390 -4.72 35.84 -4.40
N GLY A 391 -3.77 36.29 -3.57
CA GLY A 391 -2.49 36.82 -4.05
C GLY A 391 -1.71 35.82 -4.91
N PHE A 392 -1.62 34.56 -4.47
CA PHE A 392 -1.02 33.48 -5.25
C PHE A 392 -1.79 33.19 -6.54
N GLY A 393 -3.13 33.19 -6.51
CA GLY A 393 -3.95 33.03 -7.70
C GLY A 393 -3.72 34.13 -8.75
N ILE A 394 -3.57 35.39 -8.30
CA ILE A 394 -3.26 36.54 -9.17
C ILE A 394 -1.84 36.44 -9.73
N ALA A 395 -0.84 36.11 -8.91
CA ALA A 395 0.54 35.96 -9.35
C ALA A 395 0.68 34.83 -10.40
N LEU A 396 0.03 33.68 -10.16
CA LEU A 396 0.01 32.54 -11.08
C LEU A 396 -0.71 32.85 -12.41
N ALA A 397 -1.61 33.84 -12.43
CA ALA A 397 -2.24 34.34 -13.63
C ALA A 397 -1.37 35.36 -14.39
N ALA A 398 -0.43 36.02 -13.72
CA ALA A 398 0.42 37.08 -14.28
C ALA A 398 1.75 36.58 -14.88
N GLU A 399 2.28 35.44 -14.42
CA GLU A 399 3.52 34.81 -14.94
C GLU A 399 3.31 34.03 -16.26
N GLY A 400 2.25 34.35 -17.00
CA GLY A 400 1.54 33.35 -17.77
C GLY A 400 1.33 33.60 -19.25
#